data_AF-A0A6I1YRI2-F1
#
_entry.id   AF-A0A6I1YRI2-F1
#
_cell.length_a   1.000
_cell.length_b   1.000
_cell.length_c   1.000
_cell.angle_alpha   90.00
_cell.angle_beta   90.00
_cell.angle_gamma   90.00
#
_symmetry.space_group_name_H-M   'P 1'
#
loop_
_entity.id
_entity.type
_entity.pdbx_description
1 polymer ?
#
loop_
_entity_poly.entity_id
_entity_poly.type
_entity_poly.pdbx_seq_one_letter_code
_entity_poly.pdbx_strand_id
1 'polypeptide(L)'
;MIQSLSSFTVTADYGRAHTTYNVHVDGQQTPVARMHKDTVYSSPSEYRVYTDPGLDQLVGYVTDFSAKLADRTPLGKAETRNRALRDVEWTVIQNGLGELIGKSAGVSTKLRRDSRLGNLLAVPASEFAFTTRLHFRSPESAGFELTRLRGVRARYAATIHDDRVNRLLILACVAHYAEHHAQDIRQPLAEMTANPFKR
;
A
#
# COMPACT_ATOMS: atom_id res chain seq x y z
N MET A 1 -15.77 -7.72 -8.35
CA MET A 1 -14.71 -8.72 -8.64
C MET A 1 -13.51 -8.64 -7.71
N ILE A 2 -12.91 -7.47 -7.43
CA ILE A 2 -11.72 -7.38 -6.55
C ILE A 2 -11.94 -7.93 -5.12
N GLN A 3 -13.17 -7.85 -4.59
CA GLN A 3 -13.46 -8.29 -3.24
C GLN A 3 -13.29 -9.80 -3.03
N SER A 4 -13.40 -10.63 -4.07
CA SER A 4 -13.26 -12.09 -3.97
C SER A 4 -11.81 -12.57 -4.00
N LEU A 5 -10.83 -11.68 -4.14
CA LEU A 5 -9.41 -12.06 -4.19
C LEU A 5 -8.90 -12.40 -2.79
N SER A 6 -8.42 -13.63 -2.58
CA SER A 6 -7.76 -14.06 -1.34
C SER A 6 -6.25 -13.75 -1.32
N SER A 7 -5.63 -13.54 -2.49
CA SER A 7 -4.28 -13.01 -2.64
C SER A 7 -4.16 -12.19 -3.92
N PHE A 8 -3.26 -11.21 -3.91
CA PHE A 8 -2.90 -10.44 -5.10
C PHE A 8 -1.58 -9.70 -4.95
N THR A 9 -1.00 -9.30 -6.07
CA THR A 9 0.17 -8.41 -6.13
C THR A 9 -0.22 -7.05 -6.69
N VAL A 10 0.28 -5.99 -6.07
CA VAL A 10 0.15 -4.61 -6.55
C VAL A 10 1.49 -4.11 -7.07
N THR A 11 1.50 -3.56 -8.27
CA THR A 11 2.69 -2.95 -8.89
C THR A 11 2.41 -1.49 -9.21
N ALA A 12 3.33 -0.59 -8.86
CA ALA A 12 3.18 0.82 -9.14
C ALA A 12 3.83 1.22 -10.48
N ASP A 13 3.11 2.05 -11.22
CA ASP A 13 3.55 2.77 -12.41
C ASP A 13 3.37 4.27 -12.20
N TYR A 14 4.46 5.02 -12.39
CA TYR A 14 4.55 6.44 -12.08
C TYR A 14 4.85 7.20 -13.37
N GLY A 15 3.88 8.00 -13.79
CA GLY A 15 4.05 8.93 -14.90
C GLY A 15 4.22 10.36 -14.40
N ARG A 16 4.59 11.26 -15.32
CA ARG A 16 4.69 12.70 -15.04
C ARG A 16 3.37 13.36 -14.69
N ALA A 17 2.25 12.77 -15.13
CA ALA A 17 0.91 13.31 -14.94
C ALA A 17 -0.08 12.24 -14.48
N HIS A 18 0.43 11.09 -13.98
CA HIS A 18 -0.44 10.04 -13.48
C HIS A 18 0.28 9.18 -12.44
N THR A 19 -0.52 8.52 -11.61
CA THR A 19 -0.05 7.42 -10.77
C THR A 19 -1.02 6.26 -10.89
N THR A 20 -0.48 5.08 -11.18
CA THR A 20 -1.26 3.86 -11.37
C THR A 20 -0.72 2.75 -10.49
N TYR A 21 -1.62 2.04 -9.82
CA TYR A 21 -1.34 0.79 -9.15
C TYR A 21 -2.17 -0.31 -9.81
N ASN A 22 -1.47 -1.24 -10.45
CA ASN A 22 -2.08 -2.37 -11.14
C ASN A 22 -2.12 -3.58 -10.19
N VAL A 23 -3.29 -4.19 -10.05
CA VAL A 23 -3.54 -5.36 -9.20
C VAL A 23 -3.57 -6.60 -10.07
N HIS A 24 -2.74 -7.58 -9.72
CA HIS A 24 -2.58 -8.83 -10.46
C HIS A 24 -2.88 -10.01 -9.55
N VAL A 25 -3.52 -11.03 -10.11
CA VAL A 25 -3.57 -12.36 -9.51
C VAL A 25 -2.29 -13.11 -9.86
N ASP A 26 -1.82 -13.97 -8.97
CA ASP A 26 -0.60 -14.74 -9.19
C ASP A 26 -0.67 -15.53 -10.51
N GLY A 27 0.41 -15.46 -11.29
CA GLY A 27 0.50 -16.09 -12.60
C GLY A 27 -0.13 -15.29 -13.75
N GLN A 28 -0.85 -14.18 -13.48
CA GLN A 28 -1.47 -13.36 -14.52
C GLN A 28 -0.65 -12.09 -14.81
N GLN A 29 -0.45 -11.79 -16.10
CA GLN A 29 0.19 -10.55 -16.55
C GLN A 29 -0.80 -9.41 -16.70
N THR A 30 -2.06 -9.73 -17.01
CA THR A 30 -3.13 -8.73 -17.14
C THR A 30 -3.63 -8.36 -15.75
N PRO A 31 -3.73 -7.06 -15.41
CA PRO A 31 -4.31 -6.63 -14.15
C PRO A 31 -5.81 -6.92 -14.10
N VAL A 32 -6.28 -7.38 -12.95
CA VAL A 32 -7.71 -7.62 -12.65
C VAL A 32 -8.38 -6.41 -12.01
N ALA A 33 -7.59 -5.45 -11.53
CA ALA A 33 -8.05 -4.16 -11.05
C ALA A 33 -6.96 -3.10 -11.25
N ARG A 34 -7.38 -1.85 -11.34
CA ARG A 34 -6.49 -0.68 -11.50
C ARG A 34 -6.93 0.44 -10.59
N MET A 35 -6.02 0.89 -9.73
CA MET A 35 -6.17 2.11 -8.95
C MET A 35 -5.39 3.23 -9.63
N HIS A 36 -6.06 4.28 -10.10
CA HIS A 36 -5.48 5.29 -10.98
C HIS A 36 -5.88 6.72 -10.59
N LYS A 37 -4.94 7.66 -10.71
CA LYS A 37 -5.22 9.10 -10.69
C LYS A 37 -4.48 9.81 -11.82
N ASP A 38 -5.15 10.76 -12.46
CA ASP A 38 -4.64 11.61 -13.55
C ASP A 38 -3.79 12.77 -13.02
N THR A 39 -2.97 12.51 -12.00
CA THR A 39 -2.10 13.52 -11.39
C THR A 39 -0.77 12.91 -10.97
N VAL A 40 0.21 13.77 -10.70
CA VAL A 40 1.50 13.39 -10.10
C VAL A 40 1.31 12.62 -8.78
N TYR A 41 2.35 11.89 -8.41
CA TYR A 41 2.42 11.07 -7.22
C TYR A 41 2.05 11.82 -5.93
N SER A 42 2.74 12.92 -5.62
CA SER A 42 2.48 13.76 -4.43
C SER A 42 1.15 14.53 -4.43
N SER A 43 0.31 14.40 -5.47
CA SER A 43 -1.01 15.04 -5.48
C SER A 43 -1.94 14.38 -4.45
N PRO A 44 -2.68 15.16 -3.64
CA PRO A 44 -3.67 14.61 -2.70
C PRO A 44 -4.95 14.11 -3.38
N SER A 45 -4.99 14.08 -4.71
CA SER A 45 -6.15 13.61 -5.48
C SER A 45 -6.45 12.14 -5.18
N GLU A 46 -7.75 11.83 -5.03
CA GLU A 46 -8.22 10.46 -4.84
C GLU A 46 -7.91 9.62 -6.08
N TYR A 47 -7.50 8.39 -5.86
CA TYR A 47 -7.47 7.36 -6.88
C TYR A 47 -8.88 6.86 -7.16
N ARG A 48 -9.18 6.57 -8.43
CA ARG A 48 -10.34 5.81 -8.86
C ARG A 48 -9.92 4.36 -9.03
N VAL A 49 -10.72 3.43 -8.51
CA VAL A 49 -10.44 1.98 -8.62
C VAL A 49 -11.40 1.36 -9.60
N TYR A 50 -10.84 0.77 -10.64
CA TYR A 50 -11.56 0.10 -11.72
C TYR A 50 -11.32 -1.41 -11.70
N THR A 51 -12.33 -2.18 -12.08
CA THR A 51 -12.28 -3.65 -12.21
C THR A 51 -12.85 -4.11 -13.55
N ASP A 52 -13.05 -5.43 -13.70
CA ASP A 52 -13.48 -6.14 -14.91
C ASP A 52 -12.37 -6.26 -15.96
N PRO A 53 -12.49 -7.17 -16.95
CA PRO A 53 -11.43 -7.41 -17.94
C PRO A 53 -11.02 -6.14 -18.72
N GLY A 54 -11.93 -5.19 -18.88
CA GLY A 54 -11.69 -3.90 -19.53
C GLY A 54 -11.13 -2.81 -18.60
N LEU A 55 -11.13 -3.03 -17.28
CA LEU A 55 -10.79 -2.02 -16.27
C LEU A 55 -11.61 -0.72 -16.41
N ASP A 56 -12.89 -0.87 -16.72
CA ASP A 56 -13.84 0.20 -17.02
C ASP A 56 -14.95 0.32 -15.95
N GLN A 57 -15.16 -0.71 -15.14
CA GLN A 57 -16.11 -0.66 -14.04
C GLN A 57 -15.52 0.03 -12.81
N LEU A 58 -16.01 1.22 -12.47
CA LEU A 58 -15.64 1.92 -11.23
C LEU A 58 -16.25 1.19 -10.01
N VAL A 59 -15.41 0.79 -9.05
CA VAL A 59 -15.84 0.12 -7.82
C VAL A 59 -15.63 0.96 -6.56
N GLY A 60 -14.82 2.01 -6.63
CA GLY A 60 -14.61 2.88 -5.49
C GLY A 60 -13.50 3.91 -5.66
N TYR A 61 -13.24 4.61 -4.57
CA TYR A 61 -12.26 5.68 -4.46
C TYR A 61 -11.31 5.40 -3.30
N VAL A 62 -10.04 5.72 -3.48
CA VAL A 62 -8.99 5.47 -2.49
C VAL A 62 -8.12 6.72 -2.35
N THR A 63 -7.79 7.08 -1.12
CA THR A 63 -6.66 7.96 -0.79
C THR A 63 -5.57 7.13 -0.11
N ASP A 64 -4.43 7.74 0.17
CA ASP A 64 -3.46 7.20 1.13
C ASP A 64 -4.10 6.91 2.50
N PHE A 65 -5.05 7.72 2.97
CA PHE A 65 -5.64 7.51 4.29
C PHE A 65 -6.99 6.79 4.32
N SER A 66 -7.71 6.62 3.21
CA SER A 66 -9.11 6.18 3.27
C SER A 66 -9.59 5.46 2.01
N ALA A 67 -10.70 4.73 2.15
CA ALA A 67 -11.40 4.13 1.02
C ALA A 67 -12.91 4.37 1.09
N LYS A 68 -13.53 4.49 -0.09
CA LYS A 68 -14.97 4.69 -0.28
C LYS A 68 -15.46 3.78 -1.41
N LEU A 69 -16.71 3.34 -1.33
CA LEU A 69 -17.41 2.66 -2.42
C LEU A 69 -17.70 3.62 -3.59
N ALA A 70 -18.16 3.08 -4.72
CA ALA A 70 -18.51 3.87 -5.91
C ALA A 70 -19.62 4.90 -5.65
N ASP A 71 -20.55 4.59 -4.74
CA ASP A 71 -21.61 5.50 -4.25
C ASP A 71 -21.10 6.53 -3.22
N ARG A 72 -19.79 6.59 -2.97
CA ARG A 72 -19.11 7.41 -1.96
C ARG A 72 -19.35 7.01 -0.51
N THR A 73 -20.01 5.88 -0.25
CA THR A 73 -20.13 5.34 1.11
C THR A 73 -18.74 5.06 1.70
N PRO A 74 -18.40 5.60 2.89
CA PRO A 74 -17.11 5.37 3.49
C PRO A 74 -16.94 3.91 3.94
N LEU A 75 -15.78 3.34 3.66
CA LEU A 75 -15.42 1.98 4.10
C LEU A 75 -14.55 1.99 5.35
N GLY A 76 -13.72 3.01 5.52
CA GLY A 76 -12.74 3.05 6.60
C GLY A 76 -11.51 3.88 6.27
N LYS A 77 -10.47 3.71 7.08
CA LYS A 77 -9.21 4.46 6.99
C LYS A 77 -7.97 3.64 7.35
N ALA A 78 -6.83 4.05 6.81
CA ALA A 78 -5.50 3.55 7.14
C ALA A 78 -4.71 4.66 7.84
N GLU A 79 -4.09 4.34 8.97
CA GLU A 79 -3.37 5.29 9.81
C GLU A 79 -2.06 4.67 10.30
N THR A 80 -1.09 5.53 10.60
CA THR A 80 0.17 5.16 11.24
C THR A 80 0.41 6.05 12.45
N ARG A 81 0.78 5.45 13.58
CA ARG A 81 1.14 6.18 14.80
C ARG A 81 2.62 5.98 15.11
N ASN A 82 3.36 7.08 15.11
CA ASN A 82 4.73 7.10 15.62
C ASN A 82 4.68 7.05 17.16
N ARG A 83 5.23 5.98 17.74
CA ARG A 83 5.46 5.92 19.19
C ARG A 83 6.91 6.33 19.43
N ALA A 84 7.14 7.40 20.19
CA ALA A 84 8.43 8.08 20.38
C ALA A 84 9.63 7.22 20.81
N LEU A 85 9.42 5.94 21.15
CA LEU A 85 10.44 4.98 21.61
C LEU A 85 10.25 3.56 20.99
N ARG A 86 9.35 3.37 20.00
CA ARG A 86 9.02 2.04 19.42
C ARG A 86 8.76 2.10 17.91
N ASP A 87 8.77 0.91 17.29
CA ASP A 87 8.34 0.65 15.91
C ASP A 87 7.02 1.38 15.56
N VAL A 88 6.88 1.84 14.31
CA VAL A 88 5.64 2.46 13.78
C VAL A 88 4.50 1.47 13.91
N GLU A 89 3.42 1.89 14.58
CA GLU A 89 2.19 1.10 14.70
C GLU A 89 1.28 1.45 13.52
N TRP A 90 0.88 0.42 12.77
CA TRP A 90 -0.03 0.56 11.64
C TRP A 90 -1.43 0.18 12.09
N THR A 91 -2.43 0.94 11.64
CA THR A 91 -3.82 0.68 11.97
C THR A 91 -4.66 0.77 10.69
N VAL A 92 -5.54 -0.20 10.47
CA VAL A 92 -6.61 -0.10 9.48
C VAL A 92 -7.95 -0.23 10.21
N ILE A 93 -8.78 0.80 10.09
CA ILE A 93 -10.13 0.81 10.67
C ILE A 93 -11.11 0.58 9.53
N GLN A 94 -11.94 -0.45 9.66
CA GLN A 94 -13.01 -0.73 8.71
C GLN A 94 -14.37 -0.64 9.40
N ASN A 95 -15.31 0.04 8.74
CA ASN A 95 -16.69 0.10 9.17
C ASN A 95 -17.28 -1.32 9.26
N GLY A 96 -17.73 -1.71 10.46
CA GLY A 96 -18.30 -3.03 10.74
C GLY A 96 -17.31 -4.16 11.03
N LEU A 97 -15.99 -3.91 11.01
CA LEU A 97 -14.95 -4.91 11.37
C LEU A 97 -13.97 -4.41 12.45
N GLY A 98 -14.10 -3.15 12.87
CA GLY A 98 -13.29 -2.57 13.94
C GLY A 98 -11.87 -2.22 13.50
N GLU A 99 -10.96 -2.18 14.47
CA GLU A 99 -9.56 -1.79 14.30
C GLU A 99 -8.67 -3.01 14.07
N LEU A 100 -8.04 -3.09 12.90
CA LEU A 100 -7.01 -4.06 12.57
C LEU A 100 -5.63 -3.45 12.84
N ILE A 101 -4.89 -4.03 13.79
CA ILE A 101 -3.57 -3.54 14.18
C ILE A 101 -2.50 -4.28 13.39
N GLY A 102 -1.72 -3.53 12.62
CA GLY A 102 -0.59 -3.97 11.83
C GLY A 102 0.68 -4.07 12.66
N LYS A 103 1.24 -5.28 12.73
CA LYS A 103 2.55 -5.53 13.34
C LYS A 103 3.57 -5.90 12.27
N SER A 104 4.73 -5.24 12.30
CA SER A 104 5.87 -5.58 11.45
C SER A 104 6.43 -6.96 11.82
N ALA A 105 6.55 -7.83 10.84
CA ALA A 105 7.19 -9.13 10.91
C ALA A 105 8.31 -9.21 9.87
N GLY A 106 9.51 -9.63 10.28
CA GLY A 106 10.64 -9.78 9.37
C GLY A 106 12.01 -9.72 10.04
N VAL A 107 13.03 -10.20 9.32
CA VAL A 107 14.45 -10.19 9.74
C VAL A 107 14.98 -8.76 9.83
N SER A 108 14.51 -7.85 8.98
CA SER A 108 14.86 -6.41 9.02
C SER A 108 14.39 -5.73 10.31
N THR A 109 13.23 -6.10 10.84
CA THR A 109 12.71 -5.57 12.11
C THR A 109 13.54 -6.07 13.30
N LYS A 110 14.05 -7.31 13.24
CA LYS A 110 14.98 -7.83 14.26
C LYS A 110 16.35 -7.15 14.19
N LEU A 111 16.87 -6.92 12.98
CA LEU A 111 18.17 -6.26 12.77
C LEU A 111 18.14 -4.75 13.05
N ARG A 112 17.01 -4.05 12.82
CA ARG A 112 16.84 -2.64 13.22
C ARG A 112 16.77 -2.44 14.74
N ARG A 113 16.36 -3.46 15.51
CA ARG A 113 16.41 -3.42 16.99
C ARG A 113 17.82 -3.58 17.56
N ASP A 114 18.72 -4.21 16.82
CA ASP A 114 20.14 -4.25 17.18
C ASP A 114 20.78 -2.91 16.81
N SER A 115 20.87 -2.02 17.80
CA SER A 115 21.35 -0.63 17.69
C SER A 115 22.74 -0.47 17.07
N ARG A 116 23.53 -1.55 16.96
CA ARG A 116 24.85 -1.56 16.30
C ARG A 116 24.78 -1.66 14.77
N LEU A 117 23.73 -2.23 14.21
CA LEU A 117 23.52 -2.36 12.75
C LEU A 117 22.48 -1.38 12.21
N GLY A 118 21.66 -0.77 13.08
CA GLY A 118 20.63 0.20 12.71
C GLY A 118 21.15 1.37 11.87
N ASN A 119 22.35 1.89 12.15
CA ASN A 119 22.94 3.01 11.40
C ASN A 119 23.45 2.59 10.00
N LEU A 120 23.87 1.34 9.81
CA LEU A 120 24.31 0.78 8.52
C LEU A 120 23.11 0.45 7.61
N LEU A 121 21.96 0.15 8.23
CA LEU A 121 20.67 -0.10 7.58
C LEU A 121 19.76 1.15 7.52
N ALA A 122 20.25 2.30 8.00
CA ALA A 122 19.60 3.60 7.82
C ALA A 122 19.90 4.20 6.44
N VAL A 123 20.75 3.54 5.65
CA VAL A 123 21.04 3.94 4.26
C VAL A 123 19.82 3.59 3.39
N PRO A 124 19.26 4.55 2.62
CA PRO A 124 18.17 4.39 1.65
C PRO A 124 18.22 3.09 0.83
N ALA A 125 19.43 2.69 0.43
CA ALA A 125 19.67 1.52 -0.40
C ALA A 125 19.34 0.18 0.27
N SER A 126 19.36 0.11 1.62
CA SER A 126 19.13 -1.13 2.35
C SER A 126 17.67 -1.56 2.34
N GLU A 127 16.71 -0.64 2.18
CA GLU A 127 15.27 -0.96 2.12
C GLU A 127 14.92 -1.82 0.90
N PHE A 128 15.69 -1.71 -0.19
CA PHE A 128 15.53 -2.54 -1.38
C PHE A 128 15.95 -4.00 -1.16
N ALA A 129 16.80 -4.27 -0.16
CA ALA A 129 17.34 -5.59 0.12
C ALA A 129 16.42 -6.46 0.98
N PHE A 130 15.47 -5.85 1.71
CA PHE A 130 14.63 -6.57 2.65
C PHE A 130 13.17 -6.63 2.23
N THR A 131 12.55 -7.75 2.54
CA THR A 131 11.10 -7.90 2.50
C THR A 131 10.54 -7.43 3.84
N THR A 132 9.66 -6.42 3.80
CA THR A 132 8.94 -5.94 5.00
C THR A 132 7.53 -6.49 4.94
N ARG A 133 7.11 -7.20 5.99
CA ARG A 133 5.77 -7.77 6.11
C ARG A 133 5.03 -7.12 7.28
N LEU A 134 3.79 -6.73 7.06
CA LEU A 134 2.85 -6.22 8.05
C LEU A 134 1.71 -7.24 8.19
N HIS A 135 1.41 -7.64 9.42
CA HIS A 135 0.28 -8.51 9.72
C HIS A 135 -0.78 -7.69 10.46
N PHE A 136 -1.92 -7.46 9.82
CA PHE A 136 -3.06 -6.73 10.35
C PHE A 136 -4.08 -7.69 10.92
N ARG A 137 -4.38 -7.58 12.22
CA ARG A 137 -5.35 -8.45 12.91
C ARG A 137 -6.12 -7.70 13.99
N SER A 138 -7.30 -8.21 14.33
CA SER A 138 -8.05 -7.80 15.52
C SER A 138 -8.52 -9.04 16.29
N PRO A 139 -9.05 -8.90 17.51
CA PRO A 139 -9.68 -10.03 18.21
C PRO A 139 -10.86 -10.65 17.44
N GLU A 140 -11.49 -9.86 16.56
CA GLU A 140 -12.71 -10.22 15.84
C GLU A 140 -12.45 -10.63 14.38
N SER A 141 -11.21 -10.47 13.89
CA SER A 141 -10.85 -10.68 12.49
C SER A 141 -9.44 -11.24 12.34
N ALA A 142 -9.32 -12.31 11.52
CA ALA A 142 -8.04 -12.85 11.09
C ALA A 142 -7.26 -11.87 10.18
N GLY A 143 -7.94 -10.86 9.65
CA GLY A 143 -7.38 -9.70 8.96
C GLY A 143 -6.67 -10.05 7.66
N PHE A 144 -5.51 -9.43 7.44
CA PHE A 144 -4.73 -9.59 6.21
C PHE A 144 -3.24 -9.35 6.45
N GLU A 145 -2.43 -9.74 5.47
CA GLU A 145 -1.01 -9.49 5.43
C GLU A 145 -0.66 -8.62 4.23
N LEU A 146 0.21 -7.64 4.45
CA LEU A 146 0.79 -6.81 3.41
C LEU A 146 2.30 -6.98 3.41
N THR A 147 2.87 -7.35 2.28
CA THR A 147 4.32 -7.56 2.13
C THR A 147 4.87 -6.65 1.05
N ARG A 148 5.78 -5.75 1.40
CA ARG A 148 6.65 -5.07 0.42
C ARG A 148 7.70 -6.09 -0.05
N LEU A 149 7.61 -6.49 -1.32
CA LEU A 149 8.56 -7.42 -1.94
C LEU A 149 9.91 -6.73 -2.15
N ARG A 150 11.02 -7.49 -2.13
CA ARG A 150 12.37 -6.95 -2.38
C ARG A 150 12.51 -6.36 -3.79
N GLY A 151 13.44 -5.41 -3.93
CA GLY A 151 13.84 -4.82 -5.21
C GLY A 151 13.43 -3.37 -5.41
N VAL A 152 14.00 -2.78 -6.46
CA VAL A 152 13.95 -1.34 -6.76
C VAL A 152 12.54 -0.84 -7.10
N ARG A 153 11.71 -1.70 -7.72
CA ARG A 153 10.32 -1.37 -8.07
C ARG A 153 9.39 -1.59 -6.87
N ALA A 154 8.50 -0.64 -6.61
CA ALA A 154 7.40 -0.78 -5.66
C ALA A 154 6.47 -1.94 -6.07
N ARG A 155 6.60 -3.05 -5.33
CA ARG A 155 5.78 -4.25 -5.48
C ARG A 155 5.31 -4.70 -4.11
N TYR A 156 4.01 -4.92 -3.98
CA TYR A 156 3.36 -5.31 -2.75
C TYR A 156 2.59 -6.59 -2.98
N ALA A 157 2.69 -7.56 -2.08
CA ALA A 157 1.83 -8.73 -2.07
C ALA A 157 0.85 -8.60 -0.89
N ALA A 158 -0.42 -8.89 -1.14
CA ALA A 158 -1.46 -8.94 -0.13
C ALA A 158 -2.02 -10.36 -0.03
N THR A 159 -2.18 -10.85 1.19
CA THR A 159 -2.85 -12.12 1.49
C THR A 159 -3.97 -11.84 2.49
N ILE A 160 -5.17 -12.33 2.22
CA ILE A 160 -6.35 -12.05 3.02
C ILE A 160 -6.73 -13.30 3.79
N HIS A 161 -6.91 -13.13 5.09
CA HIS A 161 -7.26 -14.20 6.02
C HIS A 161 -8.71 -14.08 6.51
N ASP A 162 -9.35 -12.93 6.29
CA ASP A 162 -10.77 -12.69 6.59
C ASP A 162 -11.46 -12.03 5.38
N ASP A 163 -12.43 -12.74 4.80
CA ASP A 163 -13.13 -12.30 3.59
C ASP A 163 -13.96 -11.03 3.77
N ARG A 164 -14.28 -10.67 5.02
CA ARG A 164 -14.96 -9.41 5.34
C ARG A 164 -14.06 -8.19 5.14
N VAL A 165 -12.74 -8.34 5.10
CA VAL A 165 -11.81 -7.23 4.86
C VAL A 165 -12.01 -6.67 3.45
N ASN A 166 -12.28 -5.38 3.34
CA ASN A 166 -12.51 -4.75 2.04
C ASN A 166 -11.18 -4.51 1.31
N ARG A 167 -11.08 -4.99 0.07
CA ARG A 167 -9.82 -4.90 -0.71
C ARG A 167 -9.47 -3.46 -1.08
N LEU A 168 -10.43 -2.53 -1.12
CA LEU A 168 -10.16 -1.10 -1.32
C LEU A 168 -9.39 -0.50 -0.14
N LEU A 169 -9.62 -0.96 1.09
CA LEU A 169 -8.83 -0.53 2.27
C LEU A 169 -7.42 -1.10 2.25
N ILE A 170 -7.23 -2.31 1.71
CA ILE A 170 -5.88 -2.85 1.49
C ILE A 170 -5.14 -1.98 0.47
N LEU A 171 -5.81 -1.51 -0.59
CA LEU A 171 -5.21 -0.58 -1.55
C LEU A 171 -4.89 0.79 -0.93
N ALA A 172 -5.74 1.31 -0.04
CA ALA A 172 -5.43 2.52 0.74
C ALA A 172 -4.16 2.31 1.58
N CYS A 173 -4.05 1.16 2.27
CA CYS A 173 -2.86 0.80 3.03
C CYS A 173 -1.60 0.69 2.14
N VAL A 174 -1.71 0.17 0.92
CA VAL A 174 -0.61 0.15 -0.07
C VAL A 174 -0.20 1.58 -0.44
N ALA A 175 -1.16 2.46 -0.75
CA ALA A 175 -0.88 3.85 -1.08
C ALA A 175 -0.21 4.57 0.10
N HIS A 176 -0.72 4.38 1.32
CA HIS A 176 -0.15 4.94 2.55
C HIS A 176 1.31 4.51 2.75
N TYR A 177 1.57 3.21 2.59
CA TYR A 177 2.91 2.63 2.71
C TYR A 177 3.84 3.13 1.63
N ALA A 178 3.38 3.21 0.38
CA ALA A 178 4.15 3.76 -0.72
C ALA A 178 4.56 5.22 -0.48
N GLU A 179 3.68 6.04 0.07
CA GLU A 179 3.91 7.48 0.30
C GLU A 179 4.84 7.73 1.48
N HIS A 180 4.60 7.08 2.61
CA HIS A 180 5.23 7.48 3.87
C HIS A 180 6.37 6.55 4.32
N HIS A 181 6.50 5.35 3.74
CA HIS A 181 7.34 4.30 4.33
C HIS A 181 8.11 3.43 3.32
N ALA A 182 7.91 3.62 2.01
CA ALA A 182 8.67 2.95 0.97
C ALA A 182 9.28 3.96 0.02
N GLN A 183 10.59 3.83 -0.19
CA GLN A 183 11.24 4.54 -1.28
C GLN A 183 11.08 3.77 -2.59
N ASP A 184 10.61 4.43 -3.65
CA ASP A 184 10.76 3.99 -5.04
C ASP A 184 11.52 5.08 -5.79
N ILE A 185 12.71 4.75 -6.31
CA ILE A 185 13.58 5.73 -6.98
C ILE A 185 12.92 6.42 -8.19
N ARG A 186 11.85 5.84 -8.74
CA ARG A 186 11.10 6.41 -9.87
C ARG A 186 10.19 7.55 -9.43
N GLN A 187 9.77 7.60 -8.17
CA GLN A 187 8.94 8.69 -7.64
C GLN A 187 9.66 10.04 -7.77
N PRO A 188 10.87 10.26 -7.19
CA PRO A 188 11.56 11.53 -7.33
C PRO A 188 11.96 11.82 -8.78
N LEU A 189 12.29 10.79 -9.59
CA LEU A 189 12.61 10.98 -11.00
C LEU A 189 11.39 11.48 -11.81
N ALA A 190 10.21 10.87 -11.59
CA ALA A 190 8.97 11.29 -12.22
C ALA A 190 8.59 12.71 -11.79
N GLU A 191 8.76 13.05 -10.51
CA GLU A 191 8.47 14.38 -9.98
C GLU A 191 9.43 15.47 -10.46
N MET A 192 10.74 15.22 -10.46
CA MET A 192 11.74 16.16 -10.99
C MET A 192 11.48 16.48 -12.47
N THR A 193 10.98 15.50 -13.23
CA THR A 193 10.65 15.72 -14.63
C THR A 193 9.27 16.35 -14.85
N ALA A 194 8.37 16.29 -13.87
CA ALA A 194 7.08 16.97 -13.88
C ALA A 194 7.18 18.43 -13.39
N ASN A 195 8.09 18.72 -12.45
CA ASN A 195 8.40 20.07 -11.99
C ASN A 195 9.89 20.18 -11.57
N PRO A 196 10.77 20.72 -12.44
CA PRO A 196 12.22 20.77 -12.18
C PRO A 196 12.63 21.75 -11.07
N PHE A 197 11.69 22.51 -10.50
CA PHE A 197 11.96 23.53 -9.48
C PHE A 197 11.55 23.13 -8.06
N LYS A 198 10.96 21.94 -7.85
CA LYS A 198 10.76 21.37 -6.51
C LYS A 198 12.13 20.93 -5.95
N ARG A 199 12.75 21.75 -5.10
CA ARG A 199 13.88 21.40 -4.23
C ARG A 199 13.47 21.54 -2.78
#